data_AF-A0A2S6MX22-F1
#
_entry.id   AF-A0A2S6MX22-F1
#
_cell.length_a   1.000
_cell.length_b   1.000
_cell.length_c   1.000
_cell.angle_alpha   90.00
_cell.angle_beta   90.00
_cell.angle_gamma   90.00
#
_symmetry.space_group_name_H-M   'P 1'
#
loop_
_entity.id
_entity.type
_entity.pdbx_description
1 polymer ?
#
loop_
_entity_poly.entity_id
_entity_poly.type
_entity_poly.pdbx_seq_one_letter_code
_entity_poly.pdbx_strand_id
1 'polypeptide(L)'
;MFARLTVVYDDRPPLPREIEEIVGAGRFSAILRRRVTFGESIRDEILKGGCEDFYHLTDDLDANFLAGMIQTSAPGSIFLRLPSCQMPTRAGKLADLAAQAIYTPGSRLLAEPVNGEAPALLEASDLLPLLRPYNQQGIREHFLSPVFNAKVSANPCGFVDLRRPETFLEFMAGATETRAFNNARISGWTLRKSSSDRAKMEAEYQFFHIVPEQLKPFLLPTFGFEDDGRVASYAMERLAVPDCAMQFIHFAFDETSFGDLIDSFLCFIAARPLRPDGATSVRNVARKTIVEKMDARLETFLGCDMGRRVDRMLAEAGPLGALSQFAGRARALIAQAIDADRSDSLAIGHGDPCFSNILFDRRTRLMRLIDPRGARSRDEAWMHPLYDLAKFSHSVLGGYDFINNDLFDCVIDKSLSLQLLLQSGGPPRWSQEMFSARLQGAGIDLKVVRAYELSLFLSMLPLHMDHPQKLVGFALTACQLIDWLEQQP
;
A
#
# COMPACT_ATOMS: atom_id res chain seq x y z
N MET A 1 26.15 -37.17 16.21
CA MET A 1 24.85 -36.56 16.54
C MET A 1 24.75 -35.30 15.71
N PHE A 2 23.85 -35.22 14.74
CA PHE A 2 23.76 -34.05 13.87
C PHE A 2 23.17 -32.88 14.67
N ALA A 3 23.78 -31.70 14.60
CA ALA A 3 23.22 -30.49 15.19
C ALA A 3 21.85 -30.21 14.54
N ARG A 4 20.83 -30.00 15.37
CA ARG A 4 19.47 -29.68 14.92
C ARG A 4 19.23 -28.19 15.10
N LEU A 5 18.71 -27.54 14.05
CA LEU A 5 18.24 -26.16 14.14
C LEU A 5 16.81 -26.14 14.65
N THR A 6 16.49 -25.23 15.55
CA THR A 6 15.12 -24.89 15.91
C THR A 6 14.93 -23.39 15.77
N VAL A 7 13.92 -22.97 15.02
CA VAL A 7 13.59 -21.54 14.85
C VAL A 7 12.58 -21.14 15.90
N VAL A 8 12.85 -20.03 16.57
CA VAL A 8 11.99 -19.44 17.60
C VAL A 8 11.59 -18.06 17.14
N TYR A 9 10.38 -17.94 16.61
CA TYR A 9 9.78 -16.65 16.27
C TYR A 9 9.12 -16.08 17.52
N ASP A 10 9.78 -15.10 18.14
CA ASP A 10 9.37 -14.51 19.41
C ASP A 10 8.51 -13.28 19.16
N ASP A 11 7.19 -13.47 19.20
CA ASP A 11 6.19 -12.44 18.93
C ASP A 11 5.63 -11.78 20.20
N ARG A 12 6.27 -12.01 21.34
CA ARG A 12 5.97 -11.34 22.61
C ARG A 12 6.34 -9.85 22.66
N PRO A 13 7.31 -9.31 21.89
CA PRO A 13 7.53 -7.87 21.84
C PRO A 13 6.24 -7.13 21.49
N PRO A 14 5.82 -6.15 22.32
CA PRO A 14 4.57 -5.45 22.10
C PRO A 14 4.66 -4.60 20.84
N LEU A 15 3.55 -4.55 20.11
CA LEU A 15 3.42 -3.59 19.02
C LEU A 15 3.28 -2.18 19.62
N PRO A 16 4.10 -1.19 19.21
CA PRO A 16 3.91 0.18 19.64
C PRO A 16 2.53 0.68 19.23
N ARG A 17 1.91 1.49 20.11
CA ARG A 17 0.58 2.02 19.90
C ARG A 17 0.47 2.79 18.59
N GLU A 18 1.49 3.55 18.22
CA GLU A 18 1.54 4.32 16.98
C GLU A 18 1.43 3.42 15.74
N ILE A 19 1.95 2.18 15.80
CA ILE A 19 1.90 1.23 14.69
C ILE A 19 0.59 0.44 14.71
N GLU A 20 0.11 0.08 15.89
CA GLU A 20 -1.24 -0.47 16.06
C GLU A 20 -2.28 0.50 15.48
N GLU A 21 -2.12 1.81 15.67
CA GLU A 21 -2.97 2.83 15.06
C GLU A 21 -2.83 2.91 13.53
N ILE A 22 -1.72 2.50 12.93
CA ILE A 22 -1.55 2.47 11.47
C ILE A 22 -2.25 1.25 10.85
N VAL A 23 -2.11 0.07 11.46
CA VAL A 23 -2.50 -1.22 10.85
C VAL A 23 -3.61 -1.97 11.56
N GLY A 24 -4.12 -1.49 12.69
CA GLY A 24 -5.19 -2.13 13.47
C GLY A 24 -4.87 -3.51 14.03
N ALA A 25 -3.63 -4.00 13.88
CA ALA A 25 -3.20 -5.31 14.37
C ALA A 25 -2.69 -5.22 15.80
N GLY A 26 -2.96 -6.23 16.64
CA GLY A 26 -2.46 -6.23 18.03
C GLY A 26 -1.01 -6.72 18.20
N ARG A 27 -0.38 -7.24 17.13
CA ARG A 27 0.94 -7.90 17.16
C ARG A 27 1.66 -7.75 15.83
N PHE A 28 2.99 -7.77 15.85
CA PHE A 28 3.79 -7.74 14.61
C PHE A 28 3.51 -8.93 13.70
N SER A 29 3.37 -10.15 14.23
CA SER A 29 3.13 -11.33 13.39
C SER A 29 1.83 -11.26 12.58
N ALA A 30 0.84 -10.51 13.04
CA ALA A 30 -0.48 -10.40 12.43
C ALA A 30 -0.55 -9.30 11.36
N ILE A 31 0.50 -8.49 11.21
CA ILE A 31 0.55 -7.42 10.20
C ILE A 31 0.59 -8.06 8.81
N LEU A 32 -0.40 -7.72 7.99
CA LEU A 32 -0.54 -8.18 6.61
C LEU A 32 0.39 -7.40 5.68
N ARG A 33 1.09 -8.09 4.77
CA ARG A 33 1.86 -7.45 3.69
C ARG A 33 1.84 -8.35 2.45
N ARG A 34 1.25 -7.87 1.35
CA ARG A 34 1.08 -8.63 0.09
C ARG A 34 0.41 -10.00 0.29
N ARG A 35 -0.80 -10.02 0.86
CA ARG A 35 -1.63 -11.22 1.19
C ARG A 35 -1.15 -12.10 2.33
N VAL A 36 0.09 -11.94 2.79
CA VAL A 36 0.69 -12.84 3.78
C VAL A 36 0.99 -12.05 5.05
N THR A 37 0.69 -12.62 6.21
CA THR A 37 1.06 -12.00 7.49
C THR A 37 2.57 -12.06 7.71
N PHE A 38 3.16 -11.18 8.52
CA PHE A 38 4.59 -11.26 8.84
C PHE A 38 4.98 -12.62 9.42
N GLY A 39 4.14 -13.21 10.28
CA GLY A 39 4.39 -14.53 10.85
C GLY A 39 4.45 -15.63 9.80
N GLU A 40 3.48 -15.67 8.89
CA GLU A 40 3.46 -16.62 7.76
C GLU A 40 4.64 -16.39 6.82
N SER A 41 4.95 -15.13 6.49
CA SER A 41 6.07 -14.80 5.61
C SER A 41 7.41 -15.27 6.17
N ILE A 42 7.62 -15.14 7.48
CA ILE A 42 8.83 -15.65 8.14
C ILE A 42 8.84 -17.18 8.13
N ARG A 43 7.71 -17.82 8.47
CA ARG A 43 7.59 -19.29 8.46
C ARG A 43 7.89 -19.88 7.09
N ASP A 44 7.27 -19.35 6.04
CA ASP A 44 7.45 -19.83 4.66
C ASP A 44 8.90 -19.69 4.20
N GLU A 45 9.57 -18.61 4.56
CA GLU A 45 10.97 -18.39 4.19
C GLU A 45 11.92 -19.33 4.94
N ILE A 46 11.63 -19.62 6.21
CA ILE A 46 12.38 -20.60 7.01
C ILE A 46 12.20 -22.02 6.45
N LEU A 47 10.98 -22.37 6.02
CA LEU A 47 10.70 -23.67 5.38
C LEU A 47 11.50 -23.85 4.08
N LYS A 48 11.69 -22.80 3.28
CA LYS A 48 12.57 -22.84 2.09
C LYS A 48 14.03 -23.14 2.44
N GLY A 49 14.47 -22.73 3.63
CA GLY A 49 15.79 -23.06 4.17
C GLY A 49 15.91 -24.51 4.68
N GLY A 50 14.84 -25.31 4.61
CA GLY A 50 14.82 -26.72 5.01
C GLY A 50 14.62 -26.95 6.50
N CYS A 51 14.16 -25.94 7.27
CA CYS A 51 13.90 -26.08 8.70
C CYS A 51 12.40 -26.17 8.98
N GLU A 52 11.94 -27.33 9.46
CA GLU A 52 10.54 -27.55 9.84
C GLU A 52 10.25 -27.23 11.31
N ASP A 53 11.28 -27.24 12.17
CA ASP A 53 11.13 -26.94 13.60
C ASP A 53 10.99 -25.44 13.83
N PHE A 54 9.75 -24.99 13.93
CA PHE A 54 9.38 -23.59 14.09
C PHE A 54 8.43 -23.40 15.28
N TYR A 55 8.87 -22.66 16.30
CA TYR A 55 8.07 -22.29 17.46
C TYR A 55 7.71 -20.81 17.39
N HIS A 56 6.41 -20.50 17.42
CA HIS A 56 5.89 -19.14 17.50
C HIS A 56 5.51 -18.84 18.94
N LEU A 57 6.24 -17.96 19.61
CA LEU A 57 5.95 -17.55 20.98
C LEU A 57 5.03 -16.35 20.96
N THR A 58 3.79 -16.55 21.39
CA THR A 58 2.77 -15.52 21.47
C THR A 58 2.57 -15.03 22.91
N ASP A 59 2.96 -15.80 23.91
CA ASP A 59 2.91 -15.39 25.31
C ASP A 59 3.99 -16.10 26.14
N ASP A 60 4.00 -15.83 27.44
CA ASP A 60 4.94 -16.44 28.36
C ASP A 60 4.65 -17.93 28.64
N LEU A 61 3.45 -18.43 28.34
CA LEU A 61 3.15 -19.86 28.44
C LEU A 61 3.88 -20.62 27.32
N ASP A 62 3.84 -20.09 26.10
CA ASP A 62 4.61 -20.65 24.97
C ASP A 62 6.11 -20.68 25.28
N ALA A 63 6.62 -19.59 25.85
CA ALA A 63 8.04 -19.48 26.21
C ALA A 63 8.44 -20.46 27.31
N ASN A 64 7.60 -20.63 28.34
CA ASN A 64 7.84 -21.60 29.42
C ASN A 64 7.79 -23.05 28.91
N PHE A 65 6.85 -23.37 28.00
CA PHE A 65 6.77 -24.68 27.36
C PHE A 65 8.05 -24.99 26.57
N LEU A 66 8.50 -24.03 25.74
CA LEU A 66 9.74 -24.18 24.97
C LEU A 66 10.97 -24.32 25.90
N ALA A 67 11.03 -23.58 27.01
CA ALA A 67 12.12 -23.68 27.98
C ALA A 67 12.22 -25.10 28.58
N GLY A 68 11.08 -25.73 28.90
CA GLY A 68 11.04 -27.13 29.36
C GLY A 68 11.54 -28.11 28.29
N MET A 69 11.17 -27.90 27.02
CA MET A 69 11.65 -28.71 25.90
C MET A 69 13.16 -28.58 25.70
N ILE A 70 13.71 -27.37 25.80
CA ILE A 70 15.15 -27.12 25.62
C ILE A 70 15.98 -27.81 26.69
N GLN A 71 15.51 -27.88 27.94
CA GLN A 71 16.22 -28.57 29.02
C GLN A 71 16.42 -30.07 28.75
N THR A 72 15.61 -30.66 27.88
CA THR A 72 15.68 -32.08 27.48
C THR A 72 16.25 -32.29 26.08
N SER A 73 16.69 -31.21 25.42
CA SER A 73 17.19 -31.26 24.05
C SER A 73 18.60 -31.84 23.95
N ALA A 74 18.95 -32.36 22.76
CA ALA A 74 20.23 -32.99 22.51
C ALA A 74 21.40 -31.97 22.63
N PRO A 75 22.56 -32.38 23.16
CA PRO A 75 23.76 -31.54 23.17
C PRO A 75 24.12 -31.07 21.75
N GLY A 76 24.43 -29.77 21.60
CA GLY A 76 24.76 -29.17 20.29
C GLY A 76 23.55 -28.71 19.47
N SER A 77 22.36 -28.62 20.06
CA SER A 77 21.19 -27.99 19.41
C SER A 77 21.40 -26.47 19.28
N ILE A 78 21.07 -25.93 18.11
CA ILE A 78 21.21 -24.50 17.78
C ILE A 78 19.81 -23.91 17.59
N PHE A 79 19.61 -22.70 18.11
CA PHE A 79 18.35 -21.99 18.05
C PHE A 79 18.50 -20.69 17.27
N LEU A 80 17.68 -20.48 16.24
CA LEU A 80 17.57 -19.19 15.56
C LEU A 80 16.39 -18.43 16.17
N ARG A 81 16.68 -17.45 17.04
CA ARG A 81 15.66 -16.57 17.62
C ARG A 81 15.44 -15.38 16.70
N LEU A 82 14.18 -15.14 16.33
CA LEU A 82 13.73 -14.03 15.51
C LEU A 82 12.66 -13.24 16.28
N PRO A 83 13.00 -12.10 16.91
CA PRO A 83 12.01 -11.21 17.50
C PRO A 83 11.09 -10.62 16.42
N SER A 84 9.78 -10.62 16.62
CA SER A 84 8.83 -10.15 15.60
C SER A 84 8.94 -8.66 15.24
N CYS A 85 9.48 -7.86 16.16
CA CYS A 85 9.81 -6.46 15.90
C CYS A 85 11.02 -6.25 14.96
N GLN A 86 11.79 -7.30 14.66
CA GLN A 86 13.00 -7.24 13.85
C GLN A 86 12.79 -8.02 12.53
N MET A 87 12.39 -7.32 11.47
CA MET A 87 12.03 -7.95 10.21
C MET A 87 13.16 -7.90 9.17
N PRO A 88 13.39 -8.97 8.39
CA PRO A 88 14.40 -8.99 7.35
C PRO A 88 13.94 -8.20 6.12
N THR A 89 14.78 -7.29 5.64
CA THR A 89 14.55 -6.61 4.34
C THR A 89 14.92 -7.48 3.13
N ARG A 90 15.78 -8.48 3.33
CA ARG A 90 16.20 -9.45 2.30
C ARG A 90 15.73 -10.86 2.68
N ALA A 91 14.45 -11.16 2.43
CA ALA A 91 13.84 -12.44 2.79
C ALA A 91 14.63 -13.65 2.27
N GLY A 92 15.08 -13.66 1.00
CA GLY A 92 15.88 -14.77 0.45
C GLY A 92 17.18 -15.08 1.22
N LYS A 93 17.73 -14.10 1.96
CA LYS A 93 18.90 -14.33 2.83
C LYS A 93 18.55 -15.00 4.15
N LEU A 94 17.29 -14.97 4.57
CA LEU A 94 16.81 -15.68 5.75
C LEU A 94 16.79 -17.20 5.50
N ALA A 95 16.35 -17.64 4.32
CA ALA A 95 16.43 -19.05 3.93
C ALA A 95 17.88 -19.56 3.89
N ASP A 96 18.79 -18.79 3.27
CA ASP A 96 20.24 -19.07 3.28
C ASP A 96 20.79 -19.22 4.71
N LEU A 97 20.40 -18.30 5.60
CA LEU A 97 20.81 -18.31 7.00
C LEU A 97 20.31 -19.55 7.74
N ALA A 98 19.04 -19.92 7.56
CA ALA A 98 18.46 -21.12 8.18
C ALA A 98 19.20 -22.39 7.71
N ALA A 99 19.49 -22.52 6.42
CA ALA A 99 20.22 -23.65 5.87
C ALA A 99 21.67 -23.76 6.40
N GLN A 100 22.29 -22.63 6.74
CA GLN A 100 23.69 -22.58 7.17
C GLN A 100 23.88 -22.52 8.69
N ALA A 101 22.81 -22.25 9.45
CA ALA A 101 22.86 -22.03 10.88
C ALA A 101 23.51 -23.18 11.66
N ILE A 102 23.26 -24.43 11.27
CA ILE A 102 23.81 -25.63 11.92
C ILE A 102 25.34 -25.74 11.83
N TYR A 103 25.96 -25.08 10.86
CA TYR A 103 27.41 -25.08 10.66
C TYR A 103 28.11 -23.91 11.37
N THR A 104 27.35 -23.07 12.04
CA THR A 104 27.84 -21.83 12.64
C THR A 104 28.17 -22.07 14.11
N PRO A 105 29.45 -22.08 14.53
CA PRO A 105 29.81 -22.38 15.90
C PRO A 105 29.52 -21.20 16.84
N GLY A 106 28.95 -21.52 18.01
CA GLY A 106 28.71 -20.60 19.12
C GLY A 106 27.61 -19.57 18.89
N SER A 107 27.10 -19.05 20.00
CA SER A 107 26.10 -18.00 20.02
C SER A 107 26.61 -16.70 19.39
N ARG A 108 25.76 -16.04 18.60
CA ARG A 108 26.06 -14.77 17.92
C ARG A 108 24.82 -13.97 17.58
N LEU A 109 24.98 -12.66 17.58
CA LEU A 109 23.96 -11.75 17.09
C LEU A 109 24.04 -11.62 15.58
N LEU A 110 22.88 -11.56 14.95
CA LEU A 110 22.74 -11.39 13.51
C LEU A 110 22.49 -9.93 13.13
N ALA A 111 22.24 -9.05 14.09
CA ALA A 111 22.15 -7.61 13.92
C ALA A 111 22.57 -6.91 15.22
N GLU A 112 22.85 -5.61 15.14
CA GLU A 112 23.07 -4.78 16.33
C GLU A 112 21.81 -4.79 17.20
N PRO A 113 21.95 -4.93 18.53
CA PRO A 113 20.81 -4.94 19.42
C PRO A 113 20.18 -3.55 19.51
N VAL A 114 18.86 -3.51 19.42
CA VAL A 114 18.07 -2.29 19.56
C VAL A 114 17.03 -2.52 20.65
N ASN A 115 17.00 -1.66 21.67
CA ASN A 115 16.08 -1.74 22.82
C ASN A 115 15.92 -3.17 23.37
N GLY A 116 17.03 -3.86 23.64
CA GLY A 116 17.03 -5.21 24.20
C GLY A 116 16.58 -6.33 23.25
N GLU A 117 16.53 -6.11 21.94
CA GLU A 117 16.17 -7.13 20.95
C GLU A 117 17.16 -7.21 19.80
N ALA A 118 17.51 -8.44 19.42
CA ALA A 118 18.28 -8.75 18.23
C ALA A 118 17.92 -10.17 17.73
N PRO A 119 17.84 -10.39 16.41
CA PRO A 119 17.89 -11.72 15.85
C PRO A 119 19.22 -12.39 16.18
N ALA A 120 19.21 -13.66 16.58
CA ALA A 120 20.41 -14.34 17.07
C ALA A 120 20.40 -15.84 16.77
N LEU A 121 21.59 -16.39 16.54
CA LEU A 121 21.85 -17.82 16.64
C LEU A 121 22.38 -18.10 18.04
N LEU A 122 21.75 -19.03 18.75
CA LEU A 122 21.97 -19.25 20.17
C LEU A 122 22.11 -20.75 20.47
N GLU A 123 23.00 -21.06 21.40
CA GLU A 123 22.99 -22.35 22.10
C GLU A 123 21.89 -22.37 23.17
N ALA A 124 21.50 -23.56 23.62
CA ALA A 124 20.43 -23.74 24.61
C ALA A 124 20.61 -22.88 25.87
N SER A 125 21.83 -22.80 26.41
CA SER A 125 22.14 -22.03 27.63
C SER A 125 21.90 -20.54 27.47
N ASP A 126 22.09 -20.01 26.25
CA ASP A 126 21.96 -18.58 25.95
C ASP A 126 20.53 -18.20 25.55
N LEU A 127 19.74 -19.16 25.05
CA LEU A 127 18.31 -18.96 24.78
C LEU A 127 17.46 -18.97 26.05
N LEU A 128 17.76 -19.82 27.04
CA LEU A 128 16.93 -19.97 28.25
C LEU A 128 16.67 -18.66 29.01
N PRO A 129 17.64 -17.74 29.21
CA PRO A 129 17.39 -16.43 29.80
C PRO A 129 16.36 -15.59 29.02
N LEU A 130 16.27 -15.79 27.70
CA LEU A 130 15.36 -15.05 26.82
C LEU A 130 13.94 -15.59 26.80
N LEU A 131 13.71 -16.78 27.33
CA LEU A 131 12.38 -17.38 27.47
C LEU A 131 11.72 -17.08 28.82
N ARG A 132 12.42 -16.36 29.71
CA ARG A 132 11.80 -15.83 30.94
C ARG A 132 10.63 -14.89 30.62
N PRO A 133 9.72 -14.64 31.59
CA PRO A 133 8.58 -13.75 31.40
C PRO A 133 8.97 -12.42 30.78
N TYR A 134 8.25 -12.01 29.74
CA TYR A 134 8.54 -10.80 29.00
C TYR A 134 8.29 -9.56 29.87
N ASN A 135 9.25 -8.64 29.92
CA ASN A 135 9.10 -7.35 30.59
C ASN A 135 9.66 -6.20 29.75
N GLN A 136 9.09 -5.00 29.91
CA GLN A 136 9.52 -3.83 29.15
C GLN A 136 10.87 -3.28 29.68
N GLN A 137 11.89 -3.43 28.84
CA GLN A 137 13.17 -2.70 28.75
C GLN A 137 14.22 -2.82 29.87
N GLY A 138 13.89 -2.78 31.16
CA GLY A 138 14.95 -2.69 32.18
C GLY A 138 15.76 -3.97 32.43
N ILE A 139 15.11 -5.12 32.27
CA ILE A 139 15.65 -6.42 32.72
C ILE A 139 16.19 -7.25 31.55
N ARG A 140 15.62 -7.11 30.33
CA ARG A 140 16.16 -7.80 29.14
C ARG A 140 17.56 -7.32 28.78
N GLU A 141 17.85 -6.01 28.82
CA GLU A 141 19.19 -5.48 28.55
C GLU A 141 20.23 -6.05 29.53
N HIS A 142 19.84 -6.20 30.80
CA HIS A 142 20.68 -6.79 31.84
C HIS A 142 20.90 -8.30 31.65
N PHE A 143 19.85 -9.08 31.33
CA PHE A 143 19.97 -10.52 31.05
C PHE A 143 20.68 -10.84 29.74
N LEU A 144 20.66 -9.90 28.80
CA LEU A 144 21.30 -10.03 27.51
C LEU A 144 22.77 -9.59 27.54
N SER A 145 23.28 -8.90 28.56
CA SER A 145 24.67 -8.45 28.62
C SER A 145 25.72 -9.54 28.29
N PRO A 146 25.59 -10.81 28.75
CA PRO A 146 26.51 -11.89 28.35
C PRO A 146 26.36 -12.31 26.89
N VAL A 147 25.13 -12.34 26.36
CA VAL A 147 24.81 -12.68 24.96
C VAL A 147 25.14 -11.53 24.01
N PHE A 148 25.09 -10.28 24.48
CA PHE A 148 25.46 -9.06 23.78
C PHE A 148 26.97 -8.85 23.68
N ASN A 149 27.75 -9.53 24.52
CA ASN A 149 29.20 -9.66 24.32
C ASN A 149 29.55 -10.70 23.22
N ALA A 150 28.57 -11.37 22.62
CA ALA A 150 28.80 -12.24 21.48
C ALA A 150 29.22 -11.43 20.24
N LYS A 151 29.89 -12.09 19.29
CA LYS A 151 30.30 -11.46 18.04
C LYS A 151 29.06 -11.03 17.24
N VAL A 152 28.94 -9.75 16.95
CA VAL A 152 27.94 -9.22 16.02
C VAL A 152 28.36 -9.55 14.59
N SER A 153 27.49 -10.22 13.84
CA SER A 153 27.68 -10.49 12.41
C SER A 153 27.26 -9.29 11.54
N ALA A 154 27.65 -9.27 10.27
CA ALA A 154 27.45 -8.17 9.33
C ALA A 154 25.99 -7.96 8.83
N ASN A 155 24.97 -8.26 9.65
CA ASN A 155 23.54 -8.16 9.32
C ASN A 155 23.18 -8.69 7.91
N PRO A 156 23.40 -9.99 7.64
CA PRO A 156 23.30 -10.55 6.29
C PRO A 156 21.88 -10.53 5.71
N CYS A 157 20.84 -10.50 6.56
CA CYS A 157 19.44 -10.41 6.14
C CYS A 157 18.93 -8.96 6.07
N GLY A 158 19.70 -7.99 6.57
CA GLY A 158 19.30 -6.59 6.66
C GLY A 158 18.08 -6.41 7.58
N PHE A 159 18.13 -7.00 8.77
CA PHE A 159 17.10 -6.83 9.78
C PHE A 159 16.94 -5.37 10.18
N VAL A 160 15.70 -4.92 10.29
CA VAL A 160 15.31 -3.58 10.70
C VAL A 160 14.33 -3.64 11.87
N ASP A 161 14.48 -2.71 12.81
CA ASP A 161 13.58 -2.56 13.94
C ASP A 161 12.34 -1.77 13.52
N LEU A 162 11.20 -2.46 13.51
CA LEU A 162 9.93 -1.92 13.11
C LEU A 162 9.22 -1.15 14.21
N ARG A 163 9.77 -0.99 15.43
CA ARG A 163 9.09 -0.26 16.51
C ARG A 163 9.02 1.26 16.32
N ARG A 164 9.68 1.80 15.31
CA ARG A 164 9.62 3.22 14.95
C ARG A 164 8.71 3.42 13.75
N PRO A 165 7.73 4.36 13.78
CA PRO A 165 6.83 4.61 12.66
C PRO A 165 7.57 4.88 11.35
N GLU A 166 8.71 5.58 11.40
CA GLU A 166 9.51 5.92 10.21
C GLU A 166 10.04 4.66 9.51
N THR A 167 10.66 3.76 10.27
CA THR A 167 11.20 2.49 9.77
C THR A 167 10.09 1.55 9.35
N PHE A 168 8.98 1.54 10.11
CA PHE A 168 7.81 0.74 9.79
C PHE A 168 7.20 1.14 8.44
N LEU A 169 6.94 2.42 8.24
CA LEU A 169 6.38 2.93 6.98
C LEU A 169 7.32 2.69 5.80
N GLU A 170 8.64 2.83 5.97
CA GLU A 170 9.62 2.45 4.93
C GLU A 170 9.54 0.96 4.58
N PHE A 171 9.49 0.10 5.59
CA PHE A 171 9.40 -1.35 5.39
C PHE A 171 8.11 -1.73 4.66
N MET A 172 7.00 -1.09 5.01
CA MET A 172 5.70 -1.29 4.39
C MET A 172 5.64 -0.72 2.98
N ALA A 173 6.23 0.44 2.71
CA ALA A 173 6.27 1.08 1.39
C ALA A 173 6.98 0.20 0.35
N GLY A 174 7.97 -0.62 0.73
CA GLY A 174 8.57 -1.61 -0.18
C GLY A 174 7.60 -2.68 -0.70
N ALA A 175 6.37 -2.74 -0.18
CA ALA A 175 5.30 -3.61 -0.63
C ALA A 175 4.49 -3.05 -1.82
N THR A 176 4.38 -1.73 -1.95
CA THR A 176 3.68 -1.08 -3.08
C THR A 176 4.58 -1.03 -4.32
N GLU A 177 4.00 -0.91 -5.51
CA GLU A 177 4.69 -1.15 -6.79
C GLU A 177 6.06 -0.45 -6.90
N THR A 178 7.07 -1.24 -7.23
CA THR A 178 8.52 -0.96 -7.25
C THR A 178 8.97 0.11 -8.27
N ARG A 179 8.08 0.84 -8.93
CA ARG A 179 8.45 1.76 -10.02
C ARG A 179 8.75 3.19 -9.56
N ALA A 180 8.15 3.68 -8.48
CA ALA A 180 8.37 5.05 -8.00
C ALA A 180 9.43 5.16 -6.88
N PHE A 181 9.48 4.19 -5.96
CA PHE A 181 10.31 4.29 -4.75
C PHE A 181 11.76 3.82 -4.90
N ASN A 182 12.11 3.03 -5.92
CA ASN A 182 13.51 2.66 -6.17
C ASN A 182 14.40 3.88 -6.48
N ASN A 183 13.80 5.01 -6.88
CA ASN A 183 14.46 6.26 -7.16
C ASN A 183 14.28 7.30 -6.04
N ALA A 184 13.68 6.92 -4.92
CA ALA A 184 13.51 7.78 -3.76
C ALA A 184 14.69 7.61 -2.80
N ARG A 185 15.41 8.70 -2.51
CA ARG A 185 16.48 8.72 -1.50
C ARG A 185 15.98 9.42 -0.25
N ILE A 186 16.08 8.73 0.87
CA ILE A 186 15.72 9.25 2.18
C ILE A 186 16.99 9.72 2.89
N SER A 187 16.98 10.95 3.40
CA SER A 187 18.08 11.50 4.20
C SER A 187 17.49 12.34 5.34
N GLY A 188 17.51 11.79 6.57
CA GLY A 188 16.89 12.43 7.73
C GLY A 188 15.42 12.80 7.47
N TRP A 189 15.15 14.10 7.49
CA TRP A 189 13.83 14.70 7.33
C TRP A 189 13.43 14.97 5.87
N THR A 190 14.22 14.53 4.90
CA THR A 190 14.01 14.83 3.48
C THR A 190 13.84 13.55 2.67
N LEU A 191 12.80 13.54 1.82
CA LEU A 191 12.58 12.54 0.78
C LEU A 191 12.89 13.19 -0.57
N ARG A 192 13.83 12.62 -1.34
CA ARG A 192 14.14 13.06 -2.70
C ARG A 192 13.62 12.05 -3.71
N LYS A 193 12.73 12.48 -4.61
CA LYS A 193 12.24 11.67 -5.75
C LYS A 193 13.07 11.96 -6.99
N SER A 194 13.34 10.94 -7.79
CA SER A 194 14.07 11.11 -9.06
C SER A 194 13.50 10.22 -10.17
N SER A 195 13.65 10.65 -11.42
CA SER A 195 13.20 9.88 -12.58
C SER A 195 13.89 10.34 -13.86
N SER A 196 14.02 9.44 -14.84
CA SER A 196 14.39 9.79 -16.21
C SER A 196 13.27 10.52 -16.96
N ASP A 197 12.02 10.42 -16.48
CA ASP A 197 10.92 11.28 -16.94
C ASP A 197 11.07 12.67 -16.31
N ARG A 198 12.02 13.43 -16.86
CA ARG A 198 12.38 14.78 -16.41
C ARG A 198 11.19 15.73 -16.45
N ALA A 199 10.39 15.58 -17.50
CA ALA A 199 9.20 16.38 -17.75
C ALA A 199 8.16 16.24 -16.64
N LYS A 200 7.93 15.01 -16.17
CA LYS A 200 7.03 14.71 -15.05
C LYS A 200 7.57 15.24 -13.73
N MET A 201 8.87 15.05 -13.44
CA MET A 201 9.48 15.53 -12.20
C MET A 201 9.40 17.06 -12.06
N GLU A 202 9.64 17.78 -13.15
CA GLU A 202 9.47 19.24 -13.16
C GLU A 202 8.00 19.63 -12.93
N ALA A 203 7.05 18.96 -13.59
CA ALA A 203 5.63 19.26 -13.43
C ALA A 203 5.12 18.98 -12.01
N GLU A 204 5.56 17.89 -11.37
CA GLU A 204 5.24 17.59 -9.96
C GLU A 204 5.86 18.63 -9.02
N TYR A 205 7.14 18.96 -9.22
CA TYR A 205 7.83 19.98 -8.44
C TYR A 205 7.14 21.34 -8.53
N GLN A 206 6.81 21.80 -9.74
CA GLN A 206 6.20 23.10 -9.99
C GLN A 206 4.78 23.22 -9.43
N PHE A 207 4.04 22.10 -9.32
CA PHE A 207 2.64 22.10 -8.91
C PHE A 207 2.42 22.88 -7.60
N PHE A 208 3.21 22.61 -6.56
CA PHE A 208 3.11 23.34 -5.27
C PHE A 208 3.33 24.86 -5.41
N HIS A 209 4.19 25.27 -6.33
CA HIS A 209 4.56 26.66 -6.54
C HIS A 209 3.53 27.46 -7.36
N ILE A 210 2.76 26.78 -8.22
CA ILE A 210 1.77 27.43 -9.09
C ILE A 210 0.34 27.39 -8.53
N VAL A 211 0.06 26.51 -7.56
CA VAL A 211 -1.27 26.43 -6.96
C VAL A 211 -1.58 27.66 -6.09
N PRO A 212 -2.86 28.05 -6.00
CA PRO A 212 -3.32 29.10 -5.08
C PRO A 212 -2.98 28.82 -3.61
N GLU A 213 -2.81 29.89 -2.83
CA GLU A 213 -2.49 29.82 -1.39
C GLU A 213 -3.49 28.98 -0.60
N GLN A 214 -4.77 28.99 -0.98
CA GLN A 214 -5.83 28.22 -0.32
C GLN A 214 -5.64 26.69 -0.43
N LEU A 215 -4.87 26.23 -1.43
CA LEU A 215 -4.59 24.80 -1.63
C LEU A 215 -3.32 24.33 -0.93
N LYS A 216 -2.38 25.23 -0.64
CA LYS A 216 -1.10 24.86 -0.01
C LYS A 216 -1.24 24.14 1.34
N PRO A 217 -2.22 24.45 2.21
CA PRO A 217 -2.45 23.69 3.44
C PRO A 217 -2.78 22.22 3.23
N PHE A 218 -3.16 21.79 2.03
CA PHE A 218 -3.47 20.39 1.71
C PHE A 218 -2.30 19.68 1.01
N LEU A 219 -1.22 20.37 0.65
CA LEU A 219 -0.11 19.81 -0.12
C LEU A 219 1.18 19.78 0.71
N LEU A 220 2.15 18.97 0.27
CA LEU A 220 3.52 19.07 0.76
C LEU A 220 4.34 20.09 -0.04
N PRO A 221 5.08 20.99 0.64
CA PRO A 221 6.05 21.85 -0.02
C PRO A 221 7.13 21.04 -0.74
N THR A 222 7.40 21.43 -1.98
CA THR A 222 8.49 20.88 -2.81
C THR A 222 9.67 21.87 -2.84
N PHE A 223 10.89 21.34 -2.89
CA PHE A 223 12.13 22.14 -2.91
C PHE A 223 13.29 21.36 -3.56
N GLY A 224 14.42 22.02 -3.83
CA GLY A 224 15.66 21.36 -4.26
C GLY A 224 15.57 20.63 -5.61
N PHE A 225 14.93 21.24 -6.61
CA PHE A 225 14.86 20.69 -7.96
C PHE A 225 16.25 20.70 -8.64
N GLU A 226 16.63 19.56 -9.20
CA GLU A 226 17.89 19.33 -9.90
C GLU A 226 17.60 18.56 -11.20
N ASP A 227 18.24 18.95 -12.31
CA ASP A 227 18.13 18.25 -13.60
C ASP A 227 19.51 18.23 -14.30
N ASP A 228 20.07 17.03 -14.46
CA ASP A 228 21.39 16.82 -15.09
C ASP A 228 21.33 16.55 -16.60
N GLY A 229 20.14 16.65 -17.20
CA GLY A 229 19.89 16.35 -18.61
C GLY A 229 19.46 14.89 -18.87
N ARG A 230 19.67 13.98 -17.93
CA ARG A 230 19.28 12.56 -18.01
C ARG A 230 18.23 12.21 -16.97
N VAL A 231 18.40 12.69 -15.75
CA VAL A 231 17.52 12.46 -14.60
C VAL A 231 17.21 13.80 -13.97
N ALA A 232 15.95 14.00 -13.62
CA ALA A 232 15.54 15.11 -12.78
C ALA A 232 15.14 14.58 -11.40
N SER A 233 15.28 15.43 -10.39
CA SER A 233 14.91 15.13 -9.01
C SER A 233 14.37 16.35 -8.30
N TYR A 234 13.55 16.13 -7.28
CA TYR A 234 13.15 17.16 -6.32
C TYR A 234 12.98 16.55 -4.94
N ALA A 235 12.96 17.41 -3.93
CA ALA A 235 12.85 17.04 -2.53
C ALA A 235 11.54 17.55 -1.91
N MET A 236 11.10 16.83 -0.87
CA MET A 236 9.98 17.19 -0.01
C MET A 236 10.30 16.80 1.43
N GLU A 237 9.55 17.36 2.38
CA GLU A 237 9.62 16.93 3.77
C GLU A 237 9.19 15.45 3.89
N ARG A 238 9.95 14.69 4.66
CA ARG A 238 9.60 13.32 5.01
C ARG A 238 8.69 13.33 6.25
N LEU A 239 7.40 13.13 6.04
CA LEU A 239 6.44 12.94 7.13
C LEU A 239 6.41 11.49 7.59
N ALA A 240 6.37 11.27 8.90
CA ALA A 240 6.08 9.98 9.53
C ALA A 240 4.56 9.76 9.65
N VAL A 241 3.82 10.00 8.55
CA VAL A 241 2.37 9.88 8.48
C VAL A 241 2.02 8.77 7.50
N PRO A 242 1.19 7.77 7.87
CA PRO A 242 0.75 6.73 6.95
C PRO A 242 -0.13 7.28 5.84
N ASP A 243 -0.07 6.65 4.67
CA ASP A 243 -1.07 6.89 3.63
C ASP A 243 -2.43 6.25 4.00
N CYS A 244 -3.50 6.76 3.42
CA CYS A 244 -4.85 6.25 3.64
C CYS A 244 -5.02 4.83 3.12
N ALA A 245 -4.28 4.41 2.08
CA ALA A 245 -4.47 3.09 1.49
C ALA A 245 -4.03 2.02 2.48
N MET A 246 -2.85 2.21 3.10
CA MET A 246 -2.36 1.36 4.18
C MET A 246 -3.38 1.28 5.33
N GLN A 247 -3.84 2.41 5.85
CA GLN A 247 -4.81 2.41 6.95
C GLN A 247 -6.14 1.74 6.57
N PHE A 248 -6.58 1.91 5.32
CA PHE A 248 -7.87 1.42 4.83
C PHE A 248 -7.87 -0.09 4.58
N ILE A 249 -6.86 -0.63 3.90
CA ILE A 249 -6.76 -2.08 3.63
C ILE A 249 -6.52 -2.90 4.91
N HIS A 250 -5.97 -2.25 5.94
CA HIS A 250 -5.76 -2.82 7.26
C HIS A 250 -6.96 -2.63 8.20
N PHE A 251 -8.05 -2.03 7.73
CA PHE A 251 -9.26 -1.79 8.54
C PHE A 251 -8.99 -0.98 9.82
N ALA A 252 -8.00 -0.08 9.78
CA ALA A 252 -7.63 0.76 10.92
C ALA A 252 -8.60 1.92 11.16
N PHE A 253 -9.39 2.30 10.15
CA PHE A 253 -10.41 3.33 10.26
C PHE A 253 -11.66 2.83 11.00
N ASP A 254 -12.20 3.70 11.85
CA ASP A 254 -13.58 3.64 12.33
C ASP A 254 -14.45 4.69 11.62
N GLU A 255 -15.75 4.68 11.90
CA GLU A 255 -16.70 5.64 11.29
C GLU A 255 -16.34 7.11 11.56
N THR A 256 -15.79 7.42 12.74
CA THR A 256 -15.46 8.80 13.12
C THR A 256 -14.25 9.30 12.37
N SER A 257 -13.15 8.55 12.42
CA SER A 257 -11.88 8.90 11.78
C SER A 257 -11.97 8.88 10.25
N PHE A 258 -12.80 8.00 9.68
CA PHE A 258 -13.07 8.02 8.24
C PHE A 258 -13.97 9.20 7.84
N GLY A 259 -14.94 9.56 8.68
CA GLY A 259 -15.73 10.78 8.51
C GLY A 259 -14.83 12.02 8.46
N ASP A 260 -13.87 12.11 9.39
CA ASP A 260 -12.89 13.19 9.42
C ASP A 260 -12.02 13.23 8.14
N LEU A 261 -11.66 12.08 7.56
CA LEU A 261 -10.95 11.99 6.28
C LEU A 261 -11.80 12.54 5.13
N ILE A 262 -13.06 12.10 5.01
CA ILE A 262 -13.96 12.57 3.95
C ILE A 262 -14.18 14.08 4.08
N ASP A 263 -14.45 14.56 5.28
CA ASP A 263 -14.72 15.98 5.52
C ASP A 263 -13.48 16.84 5.21
N SER A 264 -12.28 16.35 5.56
CA SER A 264 -11.01 16.99 5.18
C SER A 264 -10.80 17.02 3.66
N PHE A 265 -11.13 15.94 2.96
CA PHE A 265 -11.06 15.88 1.50
C PHE A 265 -12.07 16.80 0.84
N LEU A 266 -13.30 16.88 1.35
CA LEU A 266 -14.32 17.82 0.85
C LEU A 266 -13.93 19.28 1.13
N CYS A 267 -13.22 19.57 2.23
CA CYS A 267 -12.61 20.89 2.45
C CYS A 267 -11.57 21.22 1.38
N PHE A 268 -10.72 20.27 0.98
CA PHE A 268 -9.82 20.44 -0.17
C PHE A 268 -10.61 20.73 -1.44
N ILE A 269 -11.63 19.92 -1.75
CA ILE A 269 -12.47 20.08 -2.95
C ILE A 269 -13.12 21.47 -3.01
N ALA A 270 -13.63 21.97 -1.88
CA ALA A 270 -14.26 23.29 -1.75
C ALA A 270 -13.27 24.47 -1.79
N ALA A 271 -12.02 24.26 -1.36
CA ALA A 271 -10.99 25.30 -1.37
C ALA A 271 -10.41 25.58 -2.78
N ARG A 272 -10.64 24.69 -3.75
CA ARG A 272 -10.14 24.83 -5.13
C ARG A 272 -10.82 26.01 -5.82
N PRO A 273 -10.07 26.95 -6.41
CA PRO A 273 -10.69 27.99 -7.23
C PRO A 273 -11.43 27.37 -8.40
N LEU A 274 -12.53 28.03 -8.77
CA LEU A 274 -13.33 27.69 -9.93
C LEU A 274 -13.10 28.72 -11.04
N ARG A 275 -12.95 28.24 -12.27
CA ARG A 275 -12.89 29.08 -13.47
C ARG A 275 -14.16 28.84 -14.30
N PRO A 276 -15.05 29.83 -14.44
CA PRO A 276 -16.26 29.69 -15.22
C PRO A 276 -15.93 29.66 -16.71
N ASP A 277 -15.99 28.47 -17.30
CA ASP A 277 -15.69 28.24 -18.72
C ASP A 277 -16.96 27.91 -19.53
N GLY A 278 -18.10 27.73 -18.85
CA GLY A 278 -19.38 27.34 -19.42
C GLY A 278 -19.50 25.83 -19.61
N ALA A 279 -20.73 25.31 -19.46
CA ALA A 279 -21.00 23.87 -19.50
C ALA A 279 -20.47 23.16 -20.76
N THR A 280 -20.55 23.78 -21.93
CA THR A 280 -20.01 23.20 -23.18
C THR A 280 -18.49 23.01 -23.12
N SER A 281 -17.75 24.00 -22.61
CA SER A 281 -16.29 23.91 -22.48
C SER A 281 -15.90 22.82 -21.46
N VAL A 282 -16.58 22.79 -20.31
CA VAL A 282 -16.34 21.78 -19.27
C VAL A 282 -16.60 20.36 -19.77
N ARG A 283 -17.69 20.14 -20.51
CA ARG A 283 -17.98 18.84 -21.16
C ARG A 283 -16.92 18.45 -22.19
N ASN A 284 -16.39 19.41 -22.95
CA ASN A 284 -15.30 19.13 -23.88
C ASN A 284 -14.02 18.73 -23.14
N VAL A 285 -13.73 19.36 -22.00
CA VAL A 285 -12.63 18.94 -21.13
C VAL A 285 -12.86 17.52 -20.60
N ALA A 286 -14.08 17.19 -20.17
CA ALA A 286 -14.43 15.82 -19.76
C ALA A 286 -14.21 14.82 -20.90
N ARG A 287 -14.77 15.06 -22.09
CA ARG A 287 -14.61 14.18 -23.27
C ARG A 287 -13.14 13.92 -23.59
N LYS A 288 -12.31 14.97 -23.60
CA LYS A 288 -10.87 14.86 -23.86
C LYS A 288 -10.11 14.11 -22.76
N THR A 289 -10.33 14.48 -21.51
CA THR A 289 -9.49 14.01 -20.39
C THR A 289 -9.93 12.67 -19.80
N ILE A 290 -11.19 12.28 -20.03
CA ILE A 290 -11.82 11.06 -19.51
C ILE A 290 -11.99 10.05 -20.65
N VAL A 291 -12.79 10.37 -21.68
CA VAL A 291 -13.15 9.41 -22.75
C VAL A 291 -11.99 9.18 -23.73
N GLU A 292 -11.49 10.24 -24.38
CA GLU A 292 -10.42 10.10 -25.38
C GLU A 292 -9.14 9.51 -24.78
N LYS A 293 -8.81 9.91 -23.54
CA LYS A 293 -7.68 9.35 -22.79
C LYS A 293 -7.88 7.86 -22.49
N MET A 294 -9.07 7.45 -22.07
CA MET A 294 -9.40 6.04 -21.82
C MET A 294 -9.30 5.24 -23.12
N ASP A 295 -9.92 5.71 -24.20
CA ASP A 295 -9.94 5.05 -25.50
C ASP A 295 -8.52 4.82 -26.03
N ALA A 296 -7.67 5.87 -26.06
CA ALA A 296 -6.30 5.77 -26.56
C ALA A 296 -5.47 4.75 -25.75
N ARG A 297 -5.69 4.68 -24.44
CA ARG A 297 -5.01 3.73 -23.55
C ARG A 297 -5.52 2.31 -23.72
N LEU A 298 -6.83 2.12 -23.89
CA LEU A 298 -7.42 0.82 -24.19
C LEU A 298 -6.97 0.29 -25.55
N GLU A 299 -6.91 1.14 -26.57
CA GLU A 299 -6.39 0.78 -27.89
C GLU A 299 -4.94 0.31 -27.80
N THR A 300 -4.09 1.06 -27.09
CA THR A 300 -2.70 0.67 -26.82
C THR A 300 -2.62 -0.68 -26.11
N PHE A 301 -3.47 -0.88 -25.10
CA PHE A 301 -3.49 -2.13 -24.32
C PHE A 301 -3.93 -3.32 -25.18
N LEU A 302 -5.06 -3.22 -25.88
CA LEU A 302 -5.59 -4.27 -26.77
C LEU A 302 -4.66 -4.54 -27.96
N GLY A 303 -3.84 -3.56 -28.36
CA GLY A 303 -2.81 -3.70 -29.39
C GLY A 303 -1.60 -4.54 -28.97
N CYS A 304 -1.38 -4.78 -27.68
CA CYS A 304 -0.25 -5.60 -27.19
C CYS A 304 -0.65 -7.07 -26.91
N ASP A 305 0.34 -7.96 -26.79
CA ASP A 305 0.12 -9.39 -26.54
C ASP A 305 -0.62 -9.65 -25.21
N MET A 306 -0.26 -8.89 -24.16
CA MET A 306 -0.89 -9.04 -22.86
C MET A 306 -2.36 -8.64 -22.89
N GLY A 307 -2.70 -7.52 -23.55
CA GLY A 307 -4.09 -7.09 -23.69
C GLY A 307 -4.93 -8.06 -24.51
N ARG A 308 -4.41 -8.59 -25.64
CA ARG A 308 -5.09 -9.65 -26.40
C ARG A 308 -5.32 -10.92 -25.59
N ARG A 309 -4.41 -11.24 -24.67
CA ARG A 309 -4.55 -12.41 -23.78
C ARG A 309 -5.67 -12.18 -22.76
N VAL A 310 -5.70 -11.01 -22.12
CA VAL A 310 -6.76 -10.63 -21.17
C VAL A 310 -8.12 -10.56 -21.87
N ASP A 311 -8.20 -9.95 -23.06
CA ASP A 311 -9.43 -9.84 -23.85
C ASP A 311 -10.03 -11.21 -24.20
N ARG A 312 -9.21 -12.17 -24.65
CA ARG A 312 -9.67 -13.55 -24.91
C ARG A 312 -10.15 -14.27 -23.65
N MET A 313 -9.46 -14.10 -22.53
CA MET A 313 -9.89 -14.69 -21.26
C MET A 313 -11.26 -14.15 -20.82
N LEU A 314 -11.47 -12.84 -20.96
CA LEU A 314 -12.76 -12.20 -20.67
C LEU A 314 -13.85 -12.56 -21.69
N ALA A 315 -13.49 -12.81 -22.95
CA ALA A 315 -14.46 -13.28 -23.96
C ALA A 315 -15.06 -14.64 -23.59
N GLU A 316 -14.26 -15.55 -23.03
CA GLU A 316 -14.68 -16.91 -22.69
C GLU A 316 -15.38 -16.99 -21.32
N ALA A 317 -14.91 -16.23 -20.33
CA ALA A 317 -15.36 -16.37 -18.95
C ALA A 317 -15.70 -15.05 -18.25
N GLY A 318 -15.55 -13.89 -18.90
CA GLY A 318 -15.87 -12.60 -18.31
C GLY A 318 -17.39 -12.37 -18.23
N PRO A 319 -17.90 -11.74 -17.16
CA PRO A 319 -19.34 -11.56 -16.95
C PRO A 319 -20.04 -10.73 -18.03
N LEU A 320 -19.30 -9.82 -18.69
CA LEU A 320 -19.80 -8.99 -19.79
C LEU A 320 -19.11 -9.30 -21.14
N GLY A 321 -18.43 -10.44 -21.24
CA GLY A 321 -17.65 -10.83 -22.41
C GLY A 321 -16.35 -10.05 -22.58
N ALA A 322 -15.87 -9.96 -23.83
CA ALA A 322 -14.57 -9.38 -24.18
C ALA A 322 -14.46 -7.90 -23.75
N LEU A 323 -13.26 -7.49 -23.33
CA LEU A 323 -12.96 -6.08 -22.98
C LEU A 323 -13.26 -5.14 -24.14
N SER A 324 -12.92 -5.55 -25.36
CA SER A 324 -13.25 -4.81 -26.58
C SER A 324 -14.75 -4.58 -26.78
N GLN A 325 -15.62 -5.44 -26.26
CA GLN A 325 -17.07 -5.31 -26.35
C GLN A 325 -17.63 -4.42 -25.24
N PHE A 326 -17.33 -4.70 -23.98
CA PHE A 326 -17.90 -3.92 -22.88
C PHE A 326 -17.26 -2.53 -22.74
N ALA A 327 -16.06 -2.28 -23.32
CA ALA A 327 -15.51 -0.93 -23.44
C ALA A 327 -16.46 0.01 -24.22
N GLY A 328 -17.16 -0.49 -25.23
CA GLY A 328 -18.19 0.27 -25.95
C GLY A 328 -19.37 0.65 -25.06
N ARG A 329 -19.82 -0.27 -24.19
CA ARG A 329 -20.86 -0.01 -23.18
C ARG A 329 -20.39 1.03 -22.16
N ALA A 330 -19.19 0.87 -21.62
CA ALA A 330 -18.58 1.83 -20.71
C ALA A 330 -18.52 3.24 -21.33
N ARG A 331 -18.07 3.35 -22.59
CA ARG A 331 -18.03 4.62 -23.32
C ARG A 331 -19.39 5.29 -23.41
N ALA A 332 -20.46 4.54 -23.70
CA ALA A 332 -21.81 5.08 -23.79
C ALA A 332 -22.31 5.61 -22.44
N LEU A 333 -22.09 4.86 -21.35
CA LEU A 333 -22.46 5.27 -19.99
C LEU A 333 -21.69 6.52 -19.55
N ILE A 334 -20.39 6.59 -19.83
CA ILE A 334 -19.56 7.76 -19.52
C ILE A 334 -20.03 8.98 -20.33
N ALA A 335 -20.36 8.82 -21.61
CA ALA A 335 -20.87 9.91 -22.43
C ALA A 335 -22.21 10.44 -21.89
N GLN A 336 -23.13 9.56 -21.50
CA GLN A 336 -24.39 9.95 -20.86
C GLN A 336 -24.16 10.72 -19.55
N ALA A 337 -23.20 10.28 -18.73
CA ALA A 337 -22.82 10.99 -17.50
C ALA A 337 -22.26 12.39 -17.78
N ILE A 338 -21.42 12.56 -18.81
CA ILE A 338 -20.90 13.87 -19.23
C ILE A 338 -22.05 14.80 -19.66
N ASP A 339 -23.05 14.28 -20.37
CA ASP A 339 -24.17 15.09 -20.83
C ASP A 339 -25.13 15.46 -19.68
N ALA A 340 -25.26 14.58 -18.67
CA ALA A 340 -26.03 14.83 -17.44
C ALA A 340 -25.30 15.76 -16.45
N ASP A 341 -23.98 15.87 -16.53
CA ASP A 341 -23.16 16.72 -15.68
C ASP A 341 -23.56 18.19 -15.81
N ARG A 342 -23.76 18.83 -14.66
CA ARG A 342 -24.19 20.23 -14.51
C ARG A 342 -23.03 21.19 -14.27
N SER A 343 -21.81 20.69 -14.22
CA SER A 343 -20.61 21.49 -14.01
C SER A 343 -20.43 22.51 -15.15
N ASP A 344 -20.25 23.78 -14.80
CA ASP A 344 -20.00 24.88 -15.74
C ASP A 344 -18.65 25.58 -15.54
N SER A 345 -17.89 25.11 -14.56
CA SER A 345 -16.60 25.66 -14.16
C SER A 345 -15.55 24.55 -14.07
N LEU A 346 -14.30 24.87 -14.46
CA LEU A 346 -13.15 24.02 -14.18
C LEU A 346 -12.60 24.31 -12.78
N ALA A 347 -11.90 23.34 -12.21
CA ALA A 347 -11.22 23.50 -10.91
C ALA A 347 -9.73 23.19 -11.05
N ILE A 348 -8.89 23.84 -10.25
CA ILE A 348 -7.50 23.40 -10.07
C ILE A 348 -7.53 22.13 -9.22
N GLY A 349 -7.03 21.02 -9.74
CA GLY A 349 -7.09 19.73 -9.03
C GLY A 349 -5.74 19.04 -8.88
N HIS A 350 -5.70 18.10 -7.94
CA HIS A 350 -4.52 17.27 -7.69
C HIS A 350 -4.29 16.28 -8.84
N GLY A 351 -5.36 15.74 -9.39
CA GLY A 351 -5.39 14.84 -10.52
C GLY A 351 -5.16 13.36 -10.19
N ASP A 352 -4.65 13.05 -9.01
CA ASP A 352 -4.49 11.66 -8.56
C ASP A 352 -4.68 11.42 -7.04
N PRO A 353 -5.71 11.97 -6.36
CA PRO A 353 -5.92 11.74 -4.94
C PRO A 353 -6.57 10.37 -4.66
N CYS A 354 -5.95 9.28 -5.11
CA CYS A 354 -6.23 7.94 -4.59
C CYS A 354 -5.64 7.80 -3.18
N PHE A 355 -6.08 6.82 -2.40
CA PHE A 355 -5.71 6.72 -0.99
C PHE A 355 -4.21 6.56 -0.73
N SER A 356 -3.44 5.97 -1.66
CA SER A 356 -1.98 5.90 -1.56
C SER A 356 -1.28 7.26 -1.65
N ASN A 357 -1.98 8.27 -2.19
CA ASN A 357 -1.50 9.63 -2.38
C ASN A 357 -2.10 10.61 -1.36
N ILE A 358 -2.76 10.10 -0.31
CA ILE A 358 -3.32 10.89 0.78
C ILE A 358 -2.66 10.43 2.08
N LEU A 359 -1.80 11.26 2.66
CA LEU A 359 -1.30 11.06 4.01
C LEU A 359 -2.34 11.57 5.00
N PHE A 360 -2.69 10.75 6.00
CA PHE A 360 -3.69 11.13 7.00
C PHE A 360 -3.31 10.64 8.40
N ASP A 361 -3.16 11.59 9.33
CA ASP A 361 -3.03 11.29 10.76
C ASP A 361 -4.40 11.44 11.43
N ARG A 362 -4.97 10.32 11.89
CA ARG A 362 -6.29 10.26 12.53
C ARG A 362 -6.35 11.03 13.86
N ARG A 363 -5.23 11.22 14.55
CA ARG A 363 -5.16 11.88 15.86
C ARG A 363 -5.19 13.40 15.73
N THR A 364 -4.51 13.92 14.71
CA THR A 364 -4.39 15.38 14.47
C THR A 364 -5.29 15.88 13.34
N ARG A 365 -5.92 14.97 12.59
CA ARG A 365 -6.67 15.24 11.35
C ARG A 365 -5.81 15.92 10.27
N LEU A 366 -4.49 15.72 10.34
CA LEU A 366 -3.56 16.23 9.34
C LEU A 366 -3.76 15.45 8.04
N MET A 367 -4.27 16.11 7.01
CA MET A 367 -4.33 15.58 5.66
C MET A 367 -3.29 16.27 4.77
N ARG A 368 -2.48 15.49 4.04
CA ARG A 368 -1.58 15.98 3.00
C ARG A 368 -1.70 15.12 1.74
N LEU A 369 -1.96 15.77 0.61
CA LEU A 369 -1.90 15.15 -0.70
C LEU A 369 -0.45 15.18 -1.19
N ILE A 370 -0.02 14.06 -1.75
CA ILE A 370 1.31 13.87 -2.33
C ILE A 370 1.15 13.33 -3.75
N ASP A 371 2.19 13.48 -4.57
CA ASP A 371 2.23 12.96 -5.94
C ASP A 371 1.08 13.48 -6.81
N PRO A 372 1.00 14.80 -7.04
CA PRO A 372 0.04 15.35 -7.97
C PRO A 372 0.33 14.83 -9.38
N ARG A 373 -0.67 14.92 -10.28
CA ARG A 373 -0.48 14.69 -11.71
C ARG A 373 0.65 15.57 -12.30
N GLY A 374 0.92 16.70 -11.65
CA GLY A 374 1.88 17.70 -12.05
C GLY A 374 1.28 18.72 -13.01
N ALA A 375 1.79 19.95 -12.96
CA ALA A 375 1.52 21.02 -13.91
C ALA A 375 2.66 22.04 -13.88
N ARG A 376 3.10 22.51 -15.04
CA ARG A 376 4.18 23.52 -15.17
C ARG A 376 3.67 24.95 -15.15
N SER A 377 2.38 25.11 -15.41
CA SER A 377 1.70 26.40 -15.38
C SER A 377 0.32 26.23 -14.76
N ARG A 378 -0.23 27.32 -14.22
CA ARG A 378 -1.58 27.32 -13.66
C ARG A 378 -2.63 26.87 -14.69
N ASP A 379 -2.39 27.13 -15.97
CA ASP A 379 -3.30 26.72 -17.04
C ASP A 379 -3.38 25.20 -17.23
N GLU A 380 -2.27 24.50 -17.01
CA GLU A 380 -2.22 23.02 -17.04
C GLU A 380 -2.87 22.36 -15.82
N ALA A 381 -3.07 23.11 -14.74
CA ALA A 381 -3.64 22.62 -13.49
C ALA A 381 -5.17 22.59 -13.50
N TRP A 382 -5.83 23.30 -14.43
CA TRP A 382 -7.28 23.28 -14.57
C TRP A 382 -7.77 21.93 -15.12
N MET A 383 -8.79 21.39 -14.47
CA MET A 383 -9.37 20.11 -14.82
C MET A 383 -10.86 20.05 -14.48
N HIS A 384 -11.49 18.96 -14.88
CA HIS A 384 -12.88 18.71 -14.57
C HIS A 384 -13.09 18.63 -13.05
N PRO A 385 -14.07 19.36 -12.47
CA PRO A 385 -14.22 19.50 -11.01
C PRO A 385 -14.47 18.17 -10.28
N LEU A 386 -15.15 17.22 -10.93
CA LEU A 386 -15.46 15.90 -10.36
C LEU A 386 -14.33 14.86 -10.50
N TYR A 387 -13.23 15.16 -11.21
CA TYR A 387 -12.21 14.15 -11.50
C TYR A 387 -11.47 13.68 -10.24
N ASP A 388 -11.11 14.61 -9.35
CA ASP A 388 -10.48 14.27 -8.05
C ASP A 388 -11.44 13.47 -7.16
N LEU A 389 -12.75 13.75 -7.20
CA LEU A 389 -13.77 12.96 -6.50
C LEU A 389 -13.87 11.54 -7.06
N ALA A 390 -13.79 11.39 -8.39
CA ALA A 390 -13.76 10.06 -9.02
C ALA A 390 -12.51 9.27 -8.62
N LYS A 391 -11.36 9.93 -8.45
CA LYS A 391 -10.13 9.33 -7.92
C LYS A 391 -10.20 8.91 -6.46
N PHE A 392 -10.94 9.64 -5.64
CA PHE A 392 -11.24 9.24 -4.27
C PHE A 392 -12.26 8.08 -4.23
N SER A 393 -13.30 8.15 -5.06
CA SER A 393 -14.31 7.08 -5.25
C SER A 393 -13.67 5.76 -5.67
N HIS A 394 -12.67 5.83 -6.54
CA HIS A 394 -11.88 4.70 -7.02
C HIS A 394 -11.29 3.87 -5.87
N SER A 395 -10.87 4.52 -4.78
CA SER A 395 -10.43 3.88 -3.54
C SER A 395 -11.61 3.37 -2.71
N VAL A 396 -12.54 4.26 -2.34
CA VAL A 396 -13.62 3.96 -1.37
C VAL A 396 -14.69 3.01 -1.90
N LEU A 397 -15.16 3.25 -3.13
CA LEU A 397 -16.25 2.48 -3.76
C LEU A 397 -15.73 1.42 -4.73
N GLY A 398 -14.60 1.71 -5.39
CA GLY A 398 -14.02 0.83 -6.40
C GLY A 398 -13.09 -0.25 -5.84
N GLY A 399 -12.61 -0.10 -4.60
CA GLY A 399 -11.67 -1.05 -4.01
C GLY A 399 -10.30 -1.09 -4.68
N TYR A 400 -9.90 0.00 -5.37
CA TYR A 400 -8.63 0.09 -6.08
C TYR A 400 -7.43 -0.30 -5.20
N ASP A 401 -7.38 0.18 -3.96
CA ASP A 401 -6.24 -0.06 -3.08
C ASP A 401 -6.09 -1.52 -2.67
N PHE A 402 -7.19 -2.29 -2.62
CA PHE A 402 -7.12 -3.73 -2.42
C PHE A 402 -6.45 -4.40 -3.63
N ILE A 403 -6.85 -4.07 -4.85
CA ILE A 403 -6.24 -4.63 -6.06
C ILE A 403 -4.77 -4.20 -6.18
N ASN A 404 -4.48 -2.92 -5.91
CA ASN A 404 -3.15 -2.36 -6.01
C ASN A 404 -2.17 -2.99 -5.00
N ASN A 405 -2.64 -3.40 -3.83
CA ASN A 405 -1.86 -4.10 -2.80
C ASN A 405 -1.95 -5.63 -2.90
N ASP A 406 -2.43 -6.15 -4.03
CA ASP A 406 -2.62 -7.58 -4.28
C ASP A 406 -3.56 -8.26 -3.29
N LEU A 407 -4.52 -7.59 -2.66
CA LEU A 407 -5.47 -8.18 -1.70
C LEU A 407 -6.76 -8.64 -2.39
N PHE A 408 -6.64 -9.47 -3.42
CA PHE A 408 -7.79 -9.97 -4.21
C PHE A 408 -7.49 -11.29 -4.92
N ASP A 409 -8.54 -12.01 -5.29
CA ASP A 409 -8.46 -13.19 -6.15
C ASP A 409 -9.42 -13.07 -7.33
N CYS A 410 -8.99 -13.58 -8.48
CA CYS A 410 -9.85 -13.80 -9.63
C CYS A 410 -10.17 -15.29 -9.71
N VAL A 411 -11.41 -15.66 -9.42
CA VAL A 411 -11.87 -17.06 -9.35
C VAL A 411 -12.90 -17.35 -10.43
N ILE A 412 -13.09 -18.62 -10.76
CA ILE A 412 -14.17 -19.07 -11.65
C ILE A 412 -15.27 -19.68 -10.77
N ASP A 413 -16.50 -19.20 -10.93
CA ASP A 413 -17.65 -19.70 -10.18
C ASP A 413 -18.28 -20.96 -10.81
N LYS A 414 -19.38 -21.44 -10.22
CA LYS A 414 -20.09 -22.65 -10.69
C LYS A 414 -20.71 -22.50 -12.09
N SER A 415 -20.91 -21.27 -12.55
CA SER A 415 -21.41 -20.96 -13.90
C SER A 415 -20.28 -20.81 -14.93
N LEU A 416 -19.04 -21.08 -14.53
CA LEU A 416 -17.83 -20.86 -15.32
C LEU A 416 -17.57 -19.38 -15.63
N SER A 417 -18.11 -18.47 -14.81
CA SER A 417 -17.88 -17.03 -14.92
C SER A 417 -16.77 -16.57 -13.96
N LEU A 418 -15.94 -15.65 -14.43
CA LEU A 418 -14.89 -14.99 -13.66
C LEU A 418 -15.50 -14.02 -12.66
N GLN A 419 -15.04 -14.12 -11.41
CA GLN A 419 -15.45 -13.28 -10.30
C GLN A 419 -14.22 -12.67 -9.63
N LEU A 420 -14.36 -11.42 -9.21
CA LEU A 420 -13.38 -10.72 -8.38
C LEU A 420 -13.78 -10.86 -6.92
N LEU A 421 -12.89 -11.43 -6.11
CA LEU A 421 -13.04 -11.50 -4.66
C LEU A 421 -11.98 -10.60 -4.02
N LEU A 422 -12.41 -9.53 -3.38
CA LEU A 422 -11.51 -8.71 -2.57
C LEU A 422 -11.36 -9.33 -1.18
N GLN A 423 -10.16 -9.25 -0.61
CA GLN A 423 -9.91 -9.76 0.75
C GLN A 423 -10.86 -9.08 1.76
N SER A 424 -11.42 -9.89 2.66
CA SER A 424 -12.42 -9.44 3.64
C SER A 424 -13.66 -8.77 3.03
N GLY A 425 -13.93 -8.99 1.73
CA GLY A 425 -15.05 -8.37 1.00
C GLY A 425 -14.76 -6.97 0.44
N GLY A 426 -13.53 -6.46 0.57
CA GLY A 426 -13.13 -5.15 0.06
C GLY A 426 -13.47 -3.98 1.00
N PRO A 427 -13.71 -2.77 0.45
CA PRO A 427 -14.02 -1.58 1.25
C PRO A 427 -15.22 -1.82 2.18
N PRO A 428 -15.14 -1.46 3.48
CA PRO A 428 -16.26 -1.65 4.41
C PRO A 428 -17.53 -0.95 3.94
N ARG A 429 -18.68 -1.64 4.05
CA ARG A 429 -19.97 -1.09 3.59
C ARG A 429 -20.31 0.26 4.22
N TRP A 430 -20.06 0.43 5.51
CA TRP A 430 -20.29 1.69 6.23
C TRP A 430 -19.47 2.85 5.63
N SER A 431 -18.26 2.59 5.11
CA SER A 431 -17.40 3.60 4.51
C SER A 431 -17.95 4.06 3.15
N GLN A 432 -18.47 3.11 2.36
CA GLN A 432 -19.11 3.36 1.08
C GLN A 432 -20.40 4.18 1.23
N GLU A 433 -21.24 3.79 2.20
CA GLU A 433 -22.49 4.48 2.52
C GLU A 433 -22.23 5.90 3.03
N MET A 434 -21.24 6.07 3.91
CA MET A 434 -20.85 7.39 4.43
C MET A 434 -20.37 8.33 3.33
N PHE A 435 -19.47 7.87 2.45
CA PHE A 435 -18.97 8.67 1.33
C PHE A 435 -20.12 9.05 0.37
N SER A 436 -20.97 8.08 0.02
CA SER A 436 -22.13 8.30 -0.85
C SER A 436 -23.10 9.33 -0.26
N ALA A 437 -23.39 9.24 1.04
CA ALA A 437 -24.26 10.18 1.74
C ALA A 437 -23.66 11.60 1.79
N ARG A 438 -22.34 11.72 1.99
CA ARG A 438 -21.64 13.02 1.97
C ARG A 438 -21.69 13.69 0.59
N LEU A 439 -21.48 12.92 -0.48
CA LEU A 439 -21.61 13.46 -1.85
C LEU A 439 -23.03 13.90 -2.17
N GLN A 440 -24.03 13.08 -1.83
CA GLN A 440 -25.44 13.44 -2.02
C GLN A 440 -25.83 14.69 -1.22
N GLY A 441 -25.39 14.79 0.04
CA GLY A 441 -25.61 15.96 0.89
C GLY A 441 -24.97 17.24 0.33
N ALA A 442 -23.87 17.12 -0.41
CA ALA A 442 -23.23 18.22 -1.14
C ALA A 442 -23.85 18.49 -2.53
N GLY A 443 -24.92 17.78 -2.90
CA GLY A 443 -25.59 17.93 -4.20
C GLY A 443 -24.81 17.35 -5.38
N ILE A 444 -23.83 16.48 -5.13
CA ILE A 444 -23.01 15.84 -6.16
C ILE A 444 -23.69 14.54 -6.60
N ASP A 445 -23.87 14.40 -7.92
CA ASP A 445 -24.45 13.19 -8.51
C ASP A 445 -23.44 12.03 -8.46
N LEU A 446 -23.75 11.04 -7.63
CA LEU A 446 -22.93 9.84 -7.47
C LEU A 446 -22.79 9.06 -8.78
N LYS A 447 -23.83 9.02 -9.63
CA LYS A 447 -23.81 8.28 -10.90
C LYS A 447 -22.76 8.87 -11.84
N VAL A 448 -22.65 10.21 -11.88
CA VAL A 448 -21.62 10.91 -12.68
C VAL A 448 -20.22 10.61 -12.16
N VAL A 449 -20.02 10.69 -10.84
CA VAL A 449 -18.73 10.38 -10.21
C VAL A 449 -18.29 8.94 -10.50
N ARG A 450 -19.19 7.97 -10.36
CA ARG A 450 -18.90 6.54 -10.62
C ARG A 450 -18.71 6.23 -12.10
N ALA A 451 -19.36 6.96 -13.01
CA ALA A 451 -19.07 6.85 -14.44
C ALA A 451 -17.64 7.35 -14.75
N TYR A 452 -17.20 8.46 -14.14
CA TYR A 452 -15.81 8.90 -14.28
C TYR A 452 -14.84 7.91 -13.63
N GLU A 453 -15.19 7.31 -12.50
CA GLU A 453 -14.42 6.21 -11.86
C GLU A 453 -14.25 5.00 -12.79
N LEU A 454 -15.29 4.60 -13.51
CA LEU A 454 -15.23 3.51 -14.51
C LEU A 454 -14.15 3.78 -15.57
N SER A 455 -14.05 5.03 -16.05
CA SER A 455 -12.99 5.41 -16.99
C SER A 455 -11.58 5.21 -16.41
N LEU A 456 -11.41 5.40 -15.11
CA LEU A 456 -10.11 5.27 -14.43
C LEU A 456 -9.63 3.82 -14.46
N PHE A 457 -10.48 2.87 -14.06
CA PHE A 457 -10.15 1.43 -14.10
C PHE A 457 -9.73 0.97 -15.48
N LEU A 458 -10.48 1.36 -16.52
CA LEU A 458 -10.17 1.01 -17.90
C LEU A 458 -8.88 1.67 -18.40
N SER A 459 -8.68 2.95 -18.07
CA SER A 459 -7.51 3.71 -18.52
C SER A 459 -6.19 3.31 -17.83
N MET A 460 -6.23 2.52 -16.76
CA MET A 460 -5.02 2.09 -16.03
C MET A 460 -4.45 0.75 -16.49
N LEU A 461 -5.23 -0.07 -17.20
CA LEU A 461 -4.78 -1.38 -17.71
C LEU A 461 -3.38 -1.36 -18.36
N PRO A 462 -3.03 -0.45 -19.29
CA PRO A 462 -1.69 -0.45 -19.89
C PRO A 462 -0.57 -0.06 -18.90
N LEU A 463 -0.89 0.53 -17.75
CA LEU A 463 0.12 0.92 -16.76
C LEU A 463 0.56 -0.26 -15.87
N HIS A 464 -0.26 -1.32 -15.76
CA HIS A 464 -0.03 -2.48 -14.90
C HIS A 464 0.30 -3.76 -15.69
N MET A 465 0.87 -3.66 -16.89
CA MET A 465 1.19 -4.82 -17.74
C MET A 465 2.12 -5.85 -17.09
N ASP A 466 2.93 -5.44 -16.11
CA ASP A 466 3.84 -6.32 -15.36
C ASP A 466 3.12 -7.17 -14.31
N HIS A 467 1.84 -6.89 -14.03
CA HIS A 467 1.03 -7.57 -13.02
C HIS A 467 -0.25 -8.16 -13.63
N PRO A 468 -0.17 -9.30 -14.34
CA PRO A 468 -1.30 -9.84 -15.11
C PRO A 468 -2.59 -10.07 -14.32
N GLN A 469 -2.49 -10.46 -13.03
CA GLN A 469 -3.67 -10.65 -12.18
C GLN A 469 -4.40 -9.32 -11.93
N LYS A 470 -3.68 -8.21 -11.73
CA LYS A 470 -4.28 -6.88 -11.52
C LYS A 470 -5.07 -6.42 -12.74
N LEU A 471 -4.59 -6.75 -13.96
CA LEU A 471 -5.31 -6.44 -15.20
C LEU A 471 -6.70 -7.07 -15.23
N VAL A 472 -6.80 -8.35 -14.86
CA VAL A 472 -8.09 -9.06 -14.77
C VAL A 472 -8.93 -8.46 -13.64
N GLY A 473 -8.34 -8.18 -12.49
CA GLY A 473 -9.02 -7.52 -11.37
C GLY A 473 -9.68 -6.21 -11.78
N PHE A 474 -8.92 -5.29 -12.38
CA PHE A 474 -9.45 -3.99 -12.85
C PHE A 474 -10.53 -4.14 -13.91
N ALA A 475 -10.41 -5.09 -14.83
CA ALA A 475 -11.44 -5.36 -15.84
C ALA A 475 -12.74 -5.88 -15.20
N LEU A 476 -12.64 -6.77 -14.20
CA LEU A 476 -13.81 -7.28 -13.46
C LEU A 476 -14.45 -6.18 -12.61
N THR A 477 -13.66 -5.30 -12.00
CA THR A 477 -14.20 -4.10 -11.33
C THR A 477 -14.96 -3.21 -12.31
N ALA A 478 -14.42 -2.97 -13.52
CA ALA A 478 -15.13 -2.22 -14.55
C ALA A 478 -16.47 -2.87 -14.94
N CYS A 479 -16.53 -4.21 -15.04
CA CYS A 479 -17.80 -4.92 -15.27
C CYS A 479 -18.82 -4.66 -14.15
N GLN A 480 -18.40 -4.78 -12.88
CA GLN A 480 -19.26 -4.51 -11.73
C GLN A 480 -19.78 -3.06 -11.71
N LEU A 481 -18.95 -2.08 -12.10
CA LEU A 481 -19.37 -0.69 -12.22
C LEU A 481 -20.36 -0.47 -13.38
N ILE A 482 -20.18 -1.14 -14.53
CA ILE A 482 -21.12 -1.07 -15.66
C ILE A 482 -22.48 -1.59 -15.21
N ASP A 483 -22.54 -2.76 -14.58
CA ASP A 483 -23.79 -3.34 -14.08
C ASP A 483 -24.46 -2.42 -13.05
N TRP A 484 -23.69 -1.82 -12.15
CA TRP A 484 -24.20 -0.86 -11.18
C TRP A 484 -24.81 0.37 -11.89
N LEU A 485 -24.11 0.97 -12.86
CA LEU A 485 -24.56 2.16 -13.58
C LEU A 485 -25.83 1.91 -14.41
N GLU A 486 -25.98 0.71 -14.97
CA GLU A 486 -27.16 0.30 -15.74
C GLU A 486 -28.38 0.01 -14.85
N GLN A 487 -28.17 -0.41 -13.60
CA GLN A 487 -29.23 -0.67 -12.63
C GLN A 487 -29.70 0.59 -11.89
N GLN A 488 -28.90 1.66 -11.87
CA GLN A 488 -29.33 2.92 -11.28
C GLN A 488 -30.32 3.65 -12.21
N PRO A 489 -31.46 4.14 -11.68
CA PRO A 489 -32.45 4.86 -12.46
C PRO A 489 -31.93 6.15 -13.12
#